data_AF-A0A369RIR4-F1
#
_entry.id   AF-A0A369RIR4-F1
#
_cell.length_a   1.000
_cell.length_b   1.000
_cell.length_c   1.000
_cell.angle_alpha   90.00
_cell.angle_beta   90.00
_cell.angle_gamma   90.00
#
_symmetry.space_group_name_H-M   'P 1'
#
loop_
_entity.id
_entity.type
_entity.pdbx_description
1 polymer ?
#
loop_
_entity_poly.entity_id
_entity_poly.type
_entity_poly.pdbx_seq_one_letter_code
_entity_poly.pdbx_strand_id
1 'polypeptide(L)'
;MSILTESGRAAIAASIKEQSLHLAWGGGDTNWESSHQVEKVFVEGEIALDHHTIKDVRVFTGQTVYQPSIDYIVDSSSGVIKRTENSSIRANSAVTVEYSESTPPELITSEKLLNELGRRTADEVLFCTGDENGELLTPTGRFRSSNVPTNNLYLKFTFDFTDAANQVIRELGVMVGTKVKKNYLEDRDILNQKTWKIREFC
;
A
#
# COMPACT_ATOMS: atom_id res chain seq x y z
N MET A 1 -23.79 -12.77 20.29
CA MET A 1 -22.67 -12.14 19.57
C MET A 1 -22.85 -10.63 19.71
N SER A 2 -21.93 -9.93 20.38
CA SER A 2 -22.03 -8.48 20.56
C SER A 2 -21.47 -7.78 19.33
N ILE A 3 -22.23 -6.88 18.74
CA ILE A 3 -21.82 -6.10 17.56
C ILE A 3 -21.51 -4.70 18.06
N LEU A 4 -20.34 -4.16 17.70
CA LEU A 4 -19.99 -2.79 18.03
C LEU A 4 -20.96 -1.84 17.34
N THR A 5 -21.72 -1.09 18.15
CA THR A 5 -22.72 -0.14 17.65
C THR A 5 -22.05 1.02 16.93
N GLU A 6 -22.82 1.76 16.13
CA GLU A 6 -22.34 2.98 15.49
C GLU A 6 -21.85 4.00 16.52
N SER A 7 -22.57 4.16 17.63
CA SER A 7 -22.12 4.99 18.75
C SER A 7 -20.78 4.54 19.35
N GLY A 8 -20.52 3.23 19.40
CA GLY A 8 -19.23 2.68 19.84
C GLY A 8 -18.09 3.03 18.88
N ARG A 9 -18.30 2.92 17.57
CA ARG A 9 -17.31 3.32 16.56
C ARG A 9 -17.05 4.83 16.57
N ALA A 10 -18.11 5.64 16.71
CA ALA A 10 -17.99 7.08 16.84
C ALA A 10 -17.18 7.49 18.09
N ALA A 11 -17.34 6.78 19.21
CA ALA A 11 -16.54 7.02 20.41
C ALA A 11 -15.05 6.68 20.22
N ILE A 12 -14.75 5.62 19.46
CA ILE A 12 -13.37 5.27 19.09
C ILE A 12 -12.77 6.36 18.20
N ALA A 13 -13.50 6.80 17.18
CA ALA A 13 -13.05 7.89 16.30
C ALA A 13 -12.78 9.19 17.10
N ALA A 14 -13.64 9.52 18.07
CA ALA A 14 -13.40 10.65 18.96
C ALA A 14 -12.11 10.48 19.78
N SER A 15 -11.89 9.29 20.34
CA SER A 15 -10.68 8.98 21.11
C SER A 15 -9.41 9.03 20.26
N ILE A 16 -9.48 8.62 18.98
CA ILE A 16 -8.35 8.70 18.04
C ILE A 16 -8.05 10.16 17.67
N LYS A 17 -9.09 10.97 17.43
CA LYS A 17 -8.95 12.39 17.08
C LYS A 17 -8.26 13.20 18.19
N GLU A 18 -8.43 12.82 19.45
CA GLU A 18 -7.78 13.47 20.59
C GLU A 18 -6.27 13.16 20.69
N GLN A 19 -5.78 12.17 19.96
CA GLN A 19 -4.37 11.79 19.98
C GLN A 19 -3.58 12.54 18.90
N SER A 20 -2.25 12.64 19.09
CA SER A 20 -1.36 13.18 18.07
C SER A 20 -1.25 12.22 16.89
N LEU A 21 -1.90 12.58 15.79
CA LEU A 21 -1.94 11.83 14.54
C LEU A 21 -0.83 12.29 13.60
N HIS A 22 -0.09 11.34 13.06
CA HIS A 22 1.01 11.61 12.15
C HIS A 22 0.86 10.80 10.86
N LEU A 23 1.14 11.40 9.72
CA LEU A 23 1.40 10.68 8.48
C LEU A 23 2.87 10.27 8.48
N ALA A 24 3.13 8.98 8.38
CA ALA A 24 4.45 8.42 8.13
C ALA A 24 4.56 8.03 6.65
N TRP A 25 5.76 8.17 6.08
CA TRP A 25 6.06 7.69 4.73
C TRP A 25 7.31 6.83 4.73
N GLY A 26 7.25 5.76 3.93
CA GLY A 26 8.30 4.76 3.81
C GLY A 26 8.79 4.63 2.37
N GLY A 27 10.06 4.24 2.25
CA GLY A 27 10.64 3.89 0.96
C GLY A 27 10.09 2.59 0.39
N GLY A 28 9.45 1.75 1.21
CA GLY A 28 8.98 0.43 0.80
C GLY A 28 10.12 -0.54 0.50
N ASP A 29 9.79 -1.67 -0.12
CA ASP A 29 10.79 -2.52 -0.75
C ASP A 29 11.27 -1.90 -2.08
N THR A 30 12.58 -1.92 -2.31
CA THR A 30 13.19 -1.41 -3.55
C THR A 30 12.87 -2.25 -4.77
N ASN A 31 12.50 -3.52 -4.57
CA ASN A 31 12.15 -4.44 -5.65
C ASN A 31 10.72 -4.24 -6.14
N TRP A 32 9.86 -3.56 -5.36
CA TRP A 32 8.52 -3.21 -5.86
C TRP A 32 8.61 -2.33 -7.10
N GLU A 33 7.75 -2.61 -8.07
CA GLU A 33 7.72 -2.01 -9.40
C GLU A 33 8.94 -2.34 -10.27
N SER A 34 9.80 -3.27 -9.84
CA SER A 34 10.91 -3.73 -10.69
C SER A 34 10.41 -4.67 -11.78
N SER A 35 10.92 -4.47 -13.00
CA SER A 35 10.58 -5.27 -14.15
C SER A 35 11.50 -6.48 -14.26
N HIS A 36 10.91 -7.64 -14.49
CA HIS A 36 11.57 -8.91 -14.61
C HIS A 36 11.20 -9.57 -15.94
N GLN A 37 12.20 -10.24 -16.53
CA GLN A 37 12.02 -11.04 -17.73
C GLN A 37 12.65 -12.40 -17.48
N VAL A 38 11.86 -13.46 -17.63
CA VAL A 38 12.31 -14.84 -17.40
C VAL A 38 11.82 -15.75 -18.51
N GLU A 39 12.66 -16.70 -18.90
CA GLU A 39 12.26 -17.80 -19.78
C GLU A 39 11.85 -19.00 -18.93
N LYS A 40 10.60 -19.46 -19.10
CA LYS A 40 10.03 -20.57 -18.33
C LYS A 40 9.27 -21.51 -19.27
N VAL A 41 9.10 -22.75 -18.85
CA VAL A 41 8.30 -23.76 -19.54
C VAL A 41 7.06 -24.04 -18.70
N PHE A 42 5.89 -24.16 -19.33
CA PHE A 42 4.69 -24.62 -18.65
C PHE A 42 4.86 -26.09 -18.23
N VAL A 43 4.92 -26.34 -16.93
CA VAL A 43 4.93 -27.70 -16.34
C VAL A 43 3.52 -27.97 -15.84
N GLU A 44 2.90 -29.05 -16.30
CA GLU A 44 1.49 -29.37 -16.00
C GLU A 44 0.49 -28.24 -16.35
N GLY A 45 0.86 -27.37 -17.30
CA GLY A 45 0.03 -26.24 -17.71
C GLY A 45 0.18 -24.99 -16.85
N GLU A 46 1.14 -24.96 -15.92
CA GLU A 46 1.39 -23.82 -15.03
C GLU A 46 2.85 -23.34 -15.10
N ILE A 47 3.05 -22.04 -14.87
CA ILE A 47 4.34 -21.42 -14.60
C ILE A 47 4.23 -20.75 -13.24
N ALA A 48 5.07 -21.16 -12.29
CA ALA A 48 5.29 -20.44 -11.06
C ALA A 48 6.45 -19.46 -11.23
N LEU A 49 6.19 -18.18 -10.99
CA LEU A 49 7.20 -17.14 -10.93
C LEU A 49 7.81 -17.07 -9.53
N ASP A 50 8.97 -16.43 -9.42
CA ASP A 50 9.71 -16.35 -8.17
C ASP A 50 9.08 -15.33 -7.19
N HIS A 51 8.25 -14.42 -7.70
CA HIS A 51 7.55 -13.38 -6.94
C HIS A 51 6.05 -13.68 -6.86
N HIS A 52 5.46 -13.49 -5.68
CA HIS A 52 4.04 -13.82 -5.44
C HIS A 52 3.09 -12.74 -5.96
N THR A 53 3.37 -11.46 -5.68
CA THR A 53 2.52 -10.36 -6.13
C THR A 53 3.08 -9.74 -7.39
N ILE A 54 2.42 -9.96 -8.53
CA ILE A 54 2.89 -9.56 -9.86
C ILE A 54 1.84 -8.76 -10.62
N LYS A 55 2.29 -7.94 -11.57
CA LYS A 55 1.44 -7.19 -12.49
C LYS A 55 2.10 -7.02 -13.86
N ASP A 56 1.35 -6.46 -14.81
CA ASP A 56 1.80 -6.17 -16.18
C ASP A 56 2.36 -7.40 -16.92
N VAL A 57 1.81 -8.58 -16.63
CA VAL A 57 2.30 -9.86 -17.16
C VAL A 57 2.08 -9.98 -18.67
N ARG A 58 3.16 -10.19 -19.42
CA ARG A 58 3.19 -10.44 -20.86
C ARG A 58 3.91 -11.73 -21.15
N VAL A 59 3.25 -12.63 -21.86
CA VAL A 59 3.84 -13.91 -22.29
C VAL A 59 4.03 -13.87 -23.80
N PHE A 60 5.23 -14.18 -24.29
CA PHE A 60 5.54 -14.21 -25.71
C PHE A 60 6.63 -15.21 -26.06
N THR A 61 6.69 -15.60 -27.34
CA THR A 61 7.76 -16.43 -27.90
C THR A 61 8.22 -15.82 -29.22
N GLY A 62 9.47 -15.38 -29.29
CA GLY A 62 9.98 -14.65 -30.45
C GLY A 62 9.20 -13.34 -30.66
N GLN A 63 8.42 -13.25 -31.73
CA GLN A 63 7.58 -12.09 -32.06
C GLN A 63 6.09 -12.30 -31.71
N THR A 64 5.69 -13.51 -31.32
CA THR A 64 4.28 -13.82 -31.03
C THR A 64 3.96 -13.52 -29.57
N VAL A 65 3.11 -12.52 -29.33
CA VAL A 65 2.59 -12.18 -28.00
C VAL A 65 1.26 -12.90 -27.79
N TYR A 66 1.15 -13.64 -26.68
CA TYR A 66 -0.07 -14.37 -26.31
C TYR A 66 -1.04 -13.47 -25.56
N GLN A 67 -2.34 -13.76 -25.67
CA GLN A 67 -3.39 -12.91 -25.10
C GLN A 67 -3.83 -13.39 -23.71
N PRO A 68 -3.87 -12.51 -22.70
CA PRO A 68 -4.42 -12.84 -21.40
C PRO A 68 -5.92 -13.17 -21.51
N SER A 69 -6.40 -14.08 -20.65
CA SER A 69 -7.75 -14.64 -20.62
C SER A 69 -8.15 -15.53 -21.82
N ILE A 70 -7.39 -15.51 -22.93
CA ILE A 70 -7.58 -16.41 -24.07
C ILE A 70 -6.55 -17.52 -24.05
N ASP A 71 -5.27 -17.18 -23.98
CA ASP A 71 -4.16 -18.13 -24.04
C ASP A 71 -3.61 -18.52 -22.65
N TYR A 72 -3.74 -17.61 -21.68
CA TYR A 72 -3.31 -17.84 -20.30
C TYR A 72 -4.11 -16.98 -19.32
N ILE A 73 -4.18 -17.45 -18.07
CA ILE A 73 -4.76 -16.75 -16.92
C ILE A 73 -3.62 -16.48 -15.94
N VAL A 74 -3.62 -15.30 -15.33
CA VAL A 74 -2.62 -14.89 -14.35
C VAL A 74 -3.29 -14.83 -12.98
N ASP A 75 -2.77 -15.59 -12.03
CA ASP A 75 -3.00 -15.35 -10.62
C ASP A 75 -1.93 -14.38 -10.11
N SER A 76 -2.30 -13.10 -10.08
CA SER A 76 -1.42 -12.00 -9.68
C SER A 76 -1.03 -12.03 -8.22
N SER A 77 -1.73 -12.81 -7.38
CA SER A 77 -1.52 -12.87 -5.93
C SER A 77 -0.54 -13.97 -5.51
N SER A 78 -0.53 -15.08 -6.26
CA SER A 78 0.35 -16.21 -6.00
C SER A 78 1.57 -16.26 -6.92
N GLY A 79 1.56 -15.50 -8.03
CA GLY A 79 2.64 -15.46 -9.00
C GLY A 79 2.55 -16.57 -10.04
N VAL A 80 1.37 -17.16 -10.21
CA VAL A 80 1.16 -18.35 -11.05
C VAL A 80 0.45 -17.98 -12.35
N ILE A 81 1.00 -18.42 -13.47
CA ILE A 81 0.39 -18.28 -14.79
C ILE A 81 -0.09 -19.65 -15.24
N LYS A 82 -1.39 -19.77 -15.51
CA LYS A 82 -2.03 -21.00 -15.96
C LYS A 82 -2.39 -20.91 -17.43
N ARG A 83 -2.07 -21.93 -18.19
CA ARG A 83 -2.50 -22.04 -19.59
C ARG A 83 -3.99 -22.36 -19.63
N THR A 84 -4.72 -21.75 -20.57
CA THR A 84 -6.13 -22.07 -20.83
C THR A 84 -6.27 -23.27 -21.76
N GLU A 85 -7.46 -23.87 -21.82
CA GLU A 85 -7.75 -25.00 -22.73
C GLU A 85 -7.67 -24.60 -24.22
N ASN A 86 -8.00 -23.36 -24.55
CA ASN A 86 -7.99 -22.81 -25.91
C ASN A 86 -6.66 -22.13 -26.30
N SER A 87 -5.61 -22.37 -25.52
CA SER A 87 -4.34 -21.66 -25.67
C SER A 87 -3.56 -22.05 -26.92
N SER A 88 -3.11 -21.04 -27.65
CA SER A 88 -2.22 -21.17 -28.82
C SER A 88 -0.76 -21.47 -28.43
N ILE A 89 -0.43 -21.43 -27.14
CA ILE A 89 0.89 -21.79 -26.61
C ILE A 89 1.08 -23.31 -26.78
N ARG A 90 2.22 -23.75 -27.32
CA ARG A 90 2.47 -25.19 -27.46
C ARG A 90 2.77 -25.81 -26.09
N ALA A 91 2.25 -27.01 -25.82
CA ALA A 91 2.61 -27.72 -24.60
C ALA A 91 4.13 -27.97 -24.56
N ASN A 92 4.75 -27.75 -23.40
CA ASN A 92 6.20 -27.88 -23.17
C ASN A 92 7.10 -26.92 -23.99
N SER A 93 6.57 -25.87 -24.63
CA SER A 93 7.43 -24.84 -25.23
C SER A 93 7.92 -23.86 -24.19
N ALA A 94 9.18 -23.44 -24.31
CA ALA A 94 9.71 -22.30 -23.57
C ALA A 94 9.03 -21.00 -24.04
N VAL A 95 8.60 -20.20 -23.08
CA VAL A 95 8.01 -18.87 -23.30
C VAL A 95 8.81 -17.86 -22.50
N THR A 96 8.91 -16.66 -23.02
CA THR A 96 9.42 -15.50 -22.29
C THR A 96 8.24 -14.84 -21.57
N VAL A 97 8.39 -14.65 -20.27
CA VAL A 97 7.44 -13.95 -19.42
C VAL A 97 8.09 -12.66 -18.95
N GLU A 98 7.50 -11.53 -19.34
CA GLU A 98 7.79 -10.22 -18.76
C GLU A 98 6.73 -9.91 -17.72
N TYR A 99 7.15 -9.44 -16.56
CA TYR A 99 6.25 -9.03 -15.48
C TYR A 99 6.91 -7.99 -14.59
N SER A 100 6.11 -7.25 -13.85
CA SER A 100 6.61 -6.33 -12.82
C SER A 100 6.19 -6.85 -11.45
N GLU A 101 7.07 -6.71 -10.45
CA GLU A 101 6.71 -6.99 -9.06
C GLU A 101 5.72 -5.92 -8.56
N SER A 102 4.58 -6.35 -8.05
CA SER A 102 3.56 -5.47 -7.49
C SER A 102 3.77 -5.30 -5.99
N THR A 103 3.31 -4.16 -5.46
CA THR A 103 3.20 -3.97 -4.01
C THR A 103 2.22 -5.01 -3.43
N PRO A 104 2.63 -5.75 -2.38
CA PRO A 104 1.75 -6.70 -1.71
C PRO A 104 0.64 -5.95 -0.95
N PRO A 105 -0.52 -6.58 -0.74
CA PRO A 105 -1.55 -6.03 0.14
C PRO A 105 -1.00 -5.83 1.55
N GLU A 106 -1.32 -4.67 2.14
CA GLU A 106 -0.93 -4.38 3.52
C GLU A 106 -1.56 -5.38 4.50
N LEU A 107 -0.72 -5.98 5.35
CA LEU A 107 -1.17 -6.91 6.37
C LEU A 107 -1.83 -6.15 7.53
N ILE A 108 -2.95 -6.65 8.04
CA ILE A 108 -3.62 -6.07 9.23
C ILE A 108 -2.77 -6.14 10.51
N THR A 109 -1.73 -6.99 10.51
CA THR A 109 -0.75 -7.12 11.58
C THR A 109 0.50 -6.26 11.34
N SER A 110 0.52 -5.42 10.30
CA SER A 110 1.63 -4.51 10.04
C SER A 110 1.66 -3.41 11.10
N GLU A 111 2.78 -3.31 11.82
CA GLU A 111 2.96 -2.33 12.91
C GLU A 111 3.91 -1.19 12.52
N LYS A 112 4.59 -1.29 11.37
CA LYS A 112 5.59 -0.33 10.91
C LYS A 112 5.71 -0.31 9.39
N LEU A 113 6.13 0.83 8.85
CA LEU A 113 6.49 0.97 7.44
C LEU A 113 7.87 0.34 7.15
N LEU A 114 8.06 -0.15 5.93
CA LEU A 114 9.35 -0.57 5.41
C LEU A 114 10.18 0.67 5.05
N ASN A 115 11.38 0.75 5.61
CA ASN A 115 12.31 1.86 5.42
C ASN A 115 11.63 3.23 5.65
N GLU A 116 11.06 3.43 6.83
CA GLU A 116 10.43 4.69 7.22
C GLU A 116 11.41 5.86 7.07
N LEU A 117 11.02 6.87 6.29
CA LEU A 117 11.86 8.02 5.96
C LEU A 117 11.54 9.22 6.86
N GLY A 118 10.26 9.39 7.20
CA GLY A 118 9.82 10.51 8.02
C GLY A 118 8.38 10.42 8.46
N ARG A 119 8.01 11.34 9.34
CA ARG A 119 6.65 11.57 9.80
C ARG A 119 6.35 13.06 9.88
N ARG A 120 5.08 13.40 9.67
CA ARG A 120 4.52 14.75 9.83
C ARG A 120 3.20 14.70 10.58
N THR A 121 2.92 15.70 11.40
CA THR A 121 1.64 15.85 12.09
C THR A 121 0.50 16.13 11.09
N ALA A 122 -0.72 15.66 11.40
CA ALA A 122 -1.91 16.04 10.63
C ALA A 122 -2.17 17.55 10.72
N ASP A 123 -2.39 18.22 9.59
CA ASP A 123 -2.73 19.65 9.58
C ASP A 123 -4.18 19.87 10.00
N GLU A 124 -5.06 18.94 9.62
CA GLU A 124 -6.48 19.01 9.94
C GLU A 124 -7.05 17.61 10.15
N VAL A 125 -7.84 17.46 11.22
CA VAL A 125 -8.54 16.23 11.58
C VAL A 125 -10.00 16.58 11.86
N LEU A 126 -10.93 16.05 11.05
CA LEU A 126 -12.36 16.32 11.14
C LEU A 126 -13.16 15.02 11.24
N PHE A 127 -14.30 15.05 11.93
CA PHE A 127 -15.30 14.00 11.75
C PHE A 127 -16.00 14.19 10.41
N CYS A 128 -16.35 13.10 9.75
CA CYS A 128 -17.08 13.20 8.48
C CYS A 128 -18.13 12.09 8.31
N THR A 129 -19.11 12.36 7.45
CA THR A 129 -20.13 11.40 7.01
C THR A 129 -20.16 11.35 5.50
N GLY A 130 -20.45 10.19 4.92
CA GLY A 130 -20.62 10.06 3.47
C GLY A 130 -21.81 10.89 3.00
N ASP A 131 -21.60 11.68 1.95
CA ASP A 131 -22.61 12.56 1.35
C ASP A 131 -22.25 12.80 -0.12
N GLU A 132 -23.14 12.44 -1.05
CA GLU A 132 -22.94 12.62 -2.49
C GLU A 132 -22.76 14.09 -2.91
N ASN A 133 -23.22 15.03 -2.07
CA ASN A 133 -23.05 16.47 -2.24
C ASN A 133 -22.05 17.06 -1.21
N GLY A 134 -21.22 16.20 -0.62
CA GLY A 134 -20.18 16.59 0.32
C GLY A 134 -19.06 17.41 -0.34
N GLU A 135 -18.48 18.32 0.45
CA GLU A 135 -17.39 19.20 0.02
C GLU A 135 -16.02 18.49 0.05
N LEU A 136 -15.88 17.45 0.87
CA LEU A 136 -14.65 16.67 0.98
C LEU A 136 -14.64 15.59 -0.11
N LEU A 137 -13.72 15.72 -1.06
CA LEU A 137 -13.55 14.78 -2.16
C LEU A 137 -12.45 13.76 -1.83
N THR A 138 -12.77 12.47 -1.95
CA THR A 138 -11.81 11.37 -1.88
C THR A 138 -11.95 10.48 -3.11
N PRO A 139 -10.95 9.67 -3.47
CA PRO A 139 -11.07 8.72 -4.57
C PRO A 139 -12.26 7.74 -4.42
N THR A 140 -12.65 7.46 -3.18
CA THR A 140 -13.72 6.50 -2.84
C THR A 140 -15.11 7.13 -2.75
N GLY A 141 -15.22 8.46 -2.80
CA GLY A 141 -16.50 9.15 -2.69
C GLY A 141 -16.40 10.54 -2.06
N ARG A 142 -17.57 11.12 -1.79
CA ARG A 142 -17.69 12.46 -1.21
C ARG A 142 -18.17 12.38 0.24
N PHE A 143 -17.65 13.31 1.05
CA PHE A 143 -17.93 13.38 2.49
C PHE A 143 -18.25 14.82 2.91
N ARG A 144 -19.04 14.96 3.96
CA ARG A 144 -19.33 16.25 4.61
C ARG A 144 -18.70 16.24 6.01
N SER A 145 -18.08 17.34 6.40
CA SER A 145 -17.57 17.53 7.76
C SER A 145 -18.72 17.56 8.77
N SER A 146 -18.50 16.97 9.95
CA SER A 146 -19.45 16.92 11.05
C SER A 146 -18.82 17.52 12.31
N ASN A 147 -19.63 18.25 13.08
CA ASN A 147 -19.24 18.75 14.41
C ASN A 147 -19.55 17.73 15.52
N VAL A 148 -20.25 16.65 15.20
CA VAL A 148 -20.56 15.53 16.12
C VAL A 148 -19.67 14.34 15.76
N PRO A 149 -19.20 13.54 16.74
CA PRO A 149 -18.44 12.32 16.46
C PRO A 149 -19.18 11.38 15.50
N THR A 150 -18.45 10.88 14.50
CA THR A 150 -18.95 9.93 13.49
C THR A 150 -18.02 8.74 13.38
N ASN A 151 -18.39 7.75 12.56
CA ASN A 151 -17.58 6.55 12.33
C ASN A 151 -16.32 6.81 11.48
N ASN A 152 -16.18 7.99 10.88
CA ASN A 152 -15.12 8.30 9.93
C ASN A 152 -14.36 9.56 10.34
N LEU A 153 -13.04 9.53 10.17
CA LEU A 153 -12.17 10.68 10.31
C LEU A 153 -11.62 11.07 8.94
N TYR A 154 -11.70 12.36 8.64
CA TYR A 154 -10.96 12.97 7.56
C TYR A 154 -9.63 13.51 8.10
N LEU A 155 -8.54 13.16 7.43
CA LEU A 155 -7.19 13.58 7.77
C LEU A 155 -6.60 14.32 6.57
N LYS A 156 -6.13 15.54 6.80
CA LYS A 156 -5.41 16.32 5.80
C LYS A 156 -3.96 16.48 6.20
N PHE A 157 -3.09 16.23 5.24
CA PHE A 157 -1.65 16.39 5.37
C PHE A 157 -1.14 17.19 4.16
N THR A 158 -0.33 18.19 4.43
CA THR A 158 0.35 19.01 3.44
C THR A 158 1.74 18.45 3.30
N PHE A 159 2.00 17.81 2.16
CA PHE A 159 3.30 17.25 1.85
C PHE A 159 4.09 18.26 1.02
N ASP A 160 5.17 18.80 1.57
CA ASP A 160 6.04 19.73 0.87
C ASP A 160 7.15 19.00 0.10
N PHE A 161 7.72 19.66 -0.91
CA PHE A 161 8.84 19.14 -1.69
C PHE A 161 10.08 18.83 -0.84
N THR A 162 10.18 19.44 0.34
CA THR A 162 11.28 19.22 1.28
C THR A 162 11.10 17.97 2.15
N ASP A 163 9.86 17.46 2.31
CA ASP A 163 9.51 16.41 3.28
C ASP A 163 10.08 15.01 2.91
N ALA A 164 10.49 14.81 1.66
CA ALA A 164 11.26 13.62 1.24
C ALA A 164 12.11 13.90 -0.01
N ALA A 165 12.85 15.02 0.01
CA ALA A 165 13.65 15.43 -1.14
C ALA A 165 14.58 14.29 -1.61
N ASN A 166 14.49 13.96 -2.91
CA ASN A 166 15.26 12.91 -3.59
C ASN A 166 15.01 11.47 -3.09
N GLN A 167 13.90 11.20 -2.41
CA GLN A 167 13.50 9.86 -2.02
C GLN A 167 12.30 9.38 -2.84
N VAL A 168 12.25 8.08 -3.10
CA VAL A 168 11.07 7.42 -3.68
C VAL A 168 10.21 6.94 -2.53
N ILE A 169 9.00 7.48 -2.41
CA ILE A 169 8.01 7.04 -1.41
C ILE A 169 7.15 5.96 -2.06
N ARG A 170 7.00 4.83 -1.36
CA ARG A 170 6.16 3.70 -1.81
C ARG A 170 5.09 3.32 -0.79
N GLU A 171 5.23 3.76 0.45
CA GLU A 171 4.29 3.47 1.52
C GLU A 171 3.88 4.72 2.28
N LEU A 172 2.63 4.72 2.73
CA LEU A 172 2.07 5.74 3.62
C LEU A 172 1.33 5.05 4.75
N GLY A 173 1.47 5.57 5.97
CA GLY A 173 0.78 5.05 7.14
C GLY A 173 0.32 6.16 8.07
N VAL A 174 -0.85 6.00 8.68
CA VAL A 174 -1.32 6.90 9.75
C VAL A 174 -0.91 6.31 11.09
N MET A 175 -0.07 7.04 11.82
CA MET A 175 0.48 6.66 13.10
C MET A 175 -0.19 7.46 14.22
N VAL A 176 -0.58 6.77 15.29
CA VAL A 176 -1.19 7.39 16.48
C VAL A 176 -0.26 7.20 17.68
N GLY A 177 -0.15 8.23 18.54
CA GLY A 177 0.60 8.12 19.79
C GLY A 177 2.13 8.14 19.63
N THR A 178 2.65 8.73 18.55
CA THR A 178 4.09 8.93 18.35
C THR A 178 4.69 9.71 19.54
N LYS A 179 5.74 9.16 20.16
CA LYS A 179 6.49 9.84 21.22
C LYS A 179 7.77 10.44 20.65
N VAL A 180 7.87 11.76 20.65
CA VAL A 180 9.11 12.46 20.25
C VAL A 180 10.17 12.28 21.31
N LYS A 181 11.41 12.00 20.89
CA LYS A 181 12.55 11.87 21.80
C LYS A 181 12.90 13.25 22.38
N LYS A 182 12.93 13.34 23.72
CA LYS A 182 13.03 14.56 24.56
C LYS A 182 14.14 15.60 24.22
N ASN A 183 15.07 15.30 23.32
CA ASN A 183 16.19 16.18 22.93
C ASN A 183 16.19 16.57 21.44
N TYR A 184 15.14 16.26 20.68
CA TYR A 184 14.93 16.85 19.36
C TYR A 184 13.98 18.03 19.55
N LEU A 185 14.50 19.24 19.36
CA LEU A 185 13.76 20.50 19.50
C LEU A 185 12.47 20.44 18.65
N GLU A 186 11.37 20.89 19.25
CA GLU A 186 9.96 20.89 18.80
C GLU A 186 9.67 21.59 17.46
N ASP A 187 10.67 21.96 16.68
CA ASP A 187 10.51 22.91 15.57
C ASP A 187 10.94 22.35 14.21
N ARG A 188 10.82 21.03 14.02
CA ARG A 188 10.96 20.42 12.69
C ARG A 188 9.87 19.38 12.49
N ASP A 189 8.84 19.78 11.76
CA ASP A 189 7.71 18.97 11.26
C ASP A 189 8.12 17.77 10.38
N ILE A 190 9.43 17.50 10.25
CA ILE A 190 10.00 16.33 9.61
C ILE A 190 10.84 15.60 10.65
N LEU A 191 10.27 14.56 11.26
CA LEU A 191 11.04 13.59 12.06
C LEU A 191 11.93 12.80 11.10
N ASN A 192 13.06 13.37 10.72
CA ASN A 192 14.03 12.76 9.81
C ASN A 192 14.72 11.61 10.57
N GLN A 193 14.44 10.36 10.20
CA GLN A 193 15.10 9.19 10.79
C GLN A 193 16.56 9.10 10.32
N LYS A 194 17.44 9.96 10.84
CA LYS A 194 18.88 9.69 10.85
C LYS A 194 19.20 8.67 11.95
N THR A 195 19.09 7.40 11.56
CA THR A 195 20.03 6.31 11.85
C THR A 195 20.21 5.83 13.31
N TRP A 196 20.11 4.49 13.45
CA TRP A 196 20.68 3.56 14.46
C TRP A 196 19.83 3.09 15.66
N LYS A 197 19.39 1.83 15.54
CA LYS A 197 19.70 0.66 16.41
C LYS A 197 19.99 0.95 17.90
N ILE A 198 18.98 0.83 18.75
CA ILE A 198 19.09 0.46 20.17
C ILE A 198 17.86 -0.40 20.47
N ARG A 199 17.99 -1.74 20.50
CA ARG A 199 18.12 -2.59 21.70
C ARG A 199 17.02 -2.34 22.73
N GLU A 200 16.27 -3.42 22.99
CA GLU A 200 15.61 -3.83 24.24
C GLU A 200 14.90 -2.77 25.09
N PHE A 201 13.67 -3.09 25.50
CA PHE A 201 13.24 -3.34 26.89
C PHE A 201 11.70 -3.45 26.83
N CYS A 202 11.17 -4.66 27.01
CA CYS A 202 10.67 -5.21 28.28
C CYS A 202 9.39 -4.52 28.76
#